data_AF-A0A543G3K2-F1
#
_entry.id   AF-A0A543G3K2-F1
#
_cell.length_a   1.000
_cell.length_b   1.000
_cell.length_c   1.000
_cell.angle_alpha   90.00
_cell.angle_beta   90.00
_cell.angle_gamma   90.00
#
_symmetry.space_group_name_H-M   'P 1'
#
loop_
_entity.id
_entity.type
_entity.pdbx_description
1 polymer ?
#
loop_
_entity_poly.entity_id
_entity_poly.type
_entity_poly.pdbx_seq_one_letter_code
_entity_poly.pdbx_strand_id
1 'polypeptide(L)'
;MEAVNINLYNILKNDFKLSETKALEFAQAIKDEVQNDMKLENNEYKSILKDDFHKIDLRFEVVRGEIKDVKSDMIKWFFAFFITLVLMILGLYATILLKKSKPT
;
A
#
# COMPACT_ATOMS: atom_id res chain seq x y z
N MET A 1 -25.21 18.66 -30.31
CA MET A 1 -24.22 19.75 -30.46
C MET A 1 -23.83 20.17 -29.06
N GLU A 2 -22.67 19.73 -28.58
CA GLU A 2 -22.17 20.10 -27.24
C GLU A 2 -21.78 21.58 -27.24
N ALA A 3 -22.15 22.29 -26.18
CA ALA A 3 -21.88 23.70 -25.99
C ALA A 3 -20.37 23.95 -26.03
N VAL A 4 -19.87 24.39 -27.18
CA VAL A 4 -18.55 25.01 -27.29
C VAL A 4 -18.54 26.14 -26.28
N ASN A 5 -17.50 26.19 -25.44
CA ASN A 5 -17.37 27.23 -24.43
C ASN A 5 -17.47 28.59 -25.14
N ILE A 6 -18.60 29.27 -24.92
CA ILE A 6 -19.05 30.44 -25.67
C ILE A 6 -17.96 31.53 -25.65
N ASN A 7 -17.13 31.54 -24.60
CA ASN A 7 -16.03 32.48 -24.44
C ASN A 7 -14.90 32.25 -25.45
N LEU A 8 -14.46 31.01 -25.69
CA LEU A 8 -13.36 30.70 -26.62
C LEU A 8 -13.78 30.98 -28.07
N TYR A 9 -15.01 30.57 -28.42
CA TYR A 9 -15.60 30.81 -29.72
C TYR A 9 -15.78 32.32 -30.00
N ASN A 10 -16.25 33.09 -29.00
CA ASN A 10 -16.39 34.53 -29.14
C ASN A 10 -15.04 35.24 -29.34
N ILE A 11 -13.98 34.81 -28.65
CA ILE A 11 -12.62 35.35 -28.86
C ILE A 11 -12.14 35.05 -30.28
N LEU A 12 -12.30 33.81 -30.75
CA LEU A 12 -11.90 33.40 -32.10
C LEU A 12 -12.65 34.16 -33.21
N LYS A 13 -13.93 34.44 -32.99
CA LYS A 13 -14.78 35.16 -33.95
C LYS A 13 -14.54 36.67 -33.92
N ASN A 14 -14.48 37.27 -32.74
CA ASN A 14 -14.46 38.73 -32.57
C ASN A 14 -13.06 39.32 -32.60
N ASP A 15 -12.09 38.67 -31.93
CA ASP A 15 -10.74 39.22 -31.80
C ASP A 15 -9.83 38.72 -32.93
N PHE A 16 -9.97 37.45 -33.31
CA PHE A 16 -9.19 36.85 -34.41
C PHE A 16 -9.88 36.93 -35.78
N LYS A 17 -11.11 37.45 -35.83
CA LYS A 17 -11.91 37.64 -37.06
C LYS A 17 -12.01 36.38 -37.92
N LEU A 18 -12.06 35.20 -37.29
CA LEU A 18 -12.23 33.94 -38.01
C LEU A 18 -13.66 33.81 -38.53
N SER A 19 -13.81 33.15 -39.68
CA SER A 19 -15.12 32.76 -40.16
C SER A 19 -15.77 31.78 -39.19
N GLU A 20 -17.10 31.75 -39.16
CA GLU A 20 -17.88 30.97 -38.21
C GLU A 20 -17.48 29.49 -38.19
N THR A 21 -17.27 28.92 -39.38
CA THR A 21 -16.82 27.54 -39.59
C THR A 21 -15.43 27.30 -39.00
N LYS A 22 -14.48 28.21 -39.25
CA LYS A 22 -13.10 28.07 -38.75
C LYS A 22 -13.03 28.25 -37.24
N ALA A 23 -13.79 29.19 -36.67
CA ALA A 23 -13.84 29.39 -35.23
C ALA A 23 -14.42 28.16 -34.50
N LEU A 24 -15.42 27.51 -35.08
CA LEU A 24 -15.97 26.25 -34.57
C LEU A 24 -14.97 25.10 -34.66
N GLU A 25 -14.35 24.88 -35.82
CA GLU A 25 -13.33 23.83 -35.99
C GLU A 25 -12.17 24.00 -35.00
N PHE A 26 -11.70 25.23 -34.81
CA PHE A 26 -10.60 25.51 -33.89
C PHE A 26 -10.98 25.29 -32.42
N ALA A 27 -12.17 25.76 -32.02
CA ALA A 27 -12.65 25.56 -30.65
C ALA A 27 -12.90 24.08 -30.35
N GLN A 28 -13.33 23.33 -31.36
CA GLN A 28 -13.51 21.88 -31.26
C GLN A 28 -12.17 21.15 -31.16
N ALA A 29 -11.19 21.49 -31.99
CA ALA A 29 -9.84 20.92 -31.92
C ALA A 29 -9.18 21.16 -30.55
N ILE A 30 -9.33 22.37 -29.98
CA ILE A 30 -8.82 22.67 -28.64
C ILE A 30 -9.54 21.84 -27.58
N LYS A 31 -10.86 21.70 -27.68
CA LYS A 31 -11.63 20.88 -26.73
C LYS A 31 -11.19 19.41 -26.78
N ASP A 32 -11.00 18.87 -27.98
CA ASP A 32 -10.59 17.48 -28.17
C ASP A 32 -9.17 17.23 -27.65
N GLU A 33 -8.24 18.16 -27.89
CA GLU A 33 -6.87 18.10 -27.36
C GLU A 33 -6.86 18.13 -25.83
N VAL A 34 -7.55 19.10 -25.22
CA VAL A 34 -7.64 19.22 -23.76
C VAL A 34 -8.30 17.99 -23.13
N GLN A 35 -9.33 17.41 -23.77
CA GLN A 35 -9.95 16.19 -23.29
C GLN A 35 -9.01 14.97 -23.39
N ASN A 36 -8.19 14.90 -24.42
CA ASN A 36 -7.20 13.83 -24.55
C ASN A 36 -6.09 13.96 -23.51
N ASP A 37 -5.56 15.16 -23.29
CA ASP A 37 -4.55 15.42 -22.26
C ASP A 37 -5.06 15.05 -20.86
N MET A 38 -6.28 15.47 -20.52
CA MET A 38 -6.89 15.09 -19.24
C MET A 38 -7.09 13.57 -19.09
N LYS A 39 -7.40 12.85 -20.18
CA LYS A 39 -7.52 11.38 -20.14
C LYS A 39 -6.16 10.71 -19.95
N LEU A 40 -5.12 11.22 -20.60
CA LEU A 40 -3.75 10.72 -20.46
C LEU A 40 -3.23 10.92 -19.04
N GLU A 41 -3.35 12.14 -18.51
CA GLU A 41 -2.97 12.45 -17.12
C GLU A 41 -3.73 11.56 -16.14
N ASN A 42 -5.06 11.44 -16.27
CA ASN A 42 -5.86 10.63 -15.35
C ASN A 42 -5.48 9.14 -15.39
N ASN A 43 -5.15 8.60 -16.57
CA ASN A 43 -4.67 7.22 -16.71
C ASN A 43 -3.28 7.03 -16.08
N GLU A 44 -2.38 7.99 -16.23
CA GLU A 44 -1.05 7.97 -15.63
C GLU A 44 -1.13 8.06 -14.10
N TYR A 45 -1.91 9.00 -13.56
CA TYR A 45 -2.16 9.07 -12.11
C TYR A 45 -2.75 7.77 -11.57
N LYS A 46 -3.70 7.17 -12.28
CA LYS A 46 -4.31 5.90 -11.89
C LYS A 46 -3.30 4.75 -11.94
N SER A 47 -2.36 4.74 -12.88
CA SER A 47 -1.32 3.71 -12.94
C SER A 47 -0.32 3.86 -11.80
N ILE A 48 0.14 5.08 -11.51
CA ILE A 48 1.06 5.36 -10.40
C ILE A 48 0.43 4.94 -9.07
N LEU A 49 -0.83 5.32 -8.82
CA LEU A 49 -1.53 4.93 -7.61
C LEU A 49 -1.66 3.40 -7.51
N LYS A 50 -2.00 2.72 -8.60
CA LYS A 50 -2.12 1.26 -8.60
C LYS A 50 -0.79 0.56 -8.28
N ASP A 51 0.30 1.05 -8.84
CA ASP A 51 1.64 0.51 -8.58
C ASP A 51 2.08 0.75 -7.13
N ASP A 52 1.79 1.91 -6.57
CA ASP A 52 2.11 2.23 -5.17
C ASP A 52 1.27 1.38 -4.19
N PHE A 53 -0.02 1.18 -4.47
CA PHE A 53 -0.85 0.25 -3.70
C PHE A 53 -0.32 -1.19 -3.77
N HIS A 54 0.09 -1.65 -4.95
CA HIS A 54 0.65 -2.99 -5.09
C HIS A 54 1.96 -3.16 -4.32
N LYS A 55 2.84 -2.15 -4.31
CA LYS A 55 4.05 -2.16 -3.49
C LYS A 55 3.75 -2.18 -1.99
N ILE A 56 2.72 -1.46 -1.55
CA ILE A 56 2.28 -1.46 -0.15
C ILE A 56 1.76 -2.84 0.24
N ASP A 57 0.94 -3.48 -0.59
CA ASP A 57 0.43 -4.84 -0.34
C ASP A 57 1.58 -5.86 -0.20
N LEU A 58 2.56 -5.81 -1.10
CA LEU A 58 3.75 -6.67 -1.03
C LEU A 58 4.54 -6.45 0.28
N ARG A 59 4.75 -5.19 0.69
CA ARG A 59 5.42 -4.88 1.96
C ARG A 59 4.61 -5.38 3.15
N PHE A 60 3.29 -5.26 3.10
CA PHE A 60 2.41 -5.74 4.17
C PHE A 60 2.46 -7.26 4.30
N GLU A 61 2.50 -7.99 3.18
CA GLU A 61 2.61 -9.44 3.18
C GLU A 61 3.95 -9.92 3.75
N VAL A 62 5.06 -9.26 3.40
CA VAL A 62 6.39 -9.53 3.98
C VAL A 62 6.39 -9.30 5.49
N VAL A 63 5.90 -8.13 5.95
CA VAL A 63 5.81 -7.82 7.38
C VAL A 63 4.94 -8.83 8.12
N ARG A 64 3.85 -9.28 7.52
CA ARG A 64 2.98 -10.32 8.11
C ARG A 64 3.70 -11.67 8.21
N GLY A 65 4.54 -12.01 7.24
CA GLY A 65 5.43 -13.18 7.29
C GLY A 65 6.41 -13.09 8.45
N GLU A 66 7.16 -11.98 8.52
CA GLU A 66 8.14 -11.73 9.59
C GLU A 66 7.51 -11.80 10.99
N ILE A 67 6.32 -11.24 11.18
CA ILE A 67 5.58 -11.32 12.45
C ILE A 67 5.23 -12.77 12.81
N LYS A 68 4.84 -13.59 11.83
CA LYS A 68 4.53 -15.02 12.07
C LYS A 68 5.79 -15.78 12.47
N ASP A 69 6.92 -15.51 11.84
CA ASP A 69 8.18 -16.18 12.13
C ASP A 69 8.70 -15.80 13.52
N VAL A 70 8.68 -14.51 13.86
CA VAL A 70 9.03 -14.02 15.21
C VAL A 70 8.12 -14.66 16.26
N LYS A 71 6.82 -14.76 15.99
CA LYS A 71 5.87 -15.40 16.92
C LYS A 71 6.17 -16.89 17.10
N SER A 72 6.49 -17.60 16.02
CA SER A 72 6.85 -19.02 16.05
C SER A 72 8.12 -19.25 16.86
N ASP A 73 9.16 -18.45 16.63
CA ASP A 73 10.41 -18.56 17.36
C ASP A 73 10.24 -18.19 18.84
N MET A 74 9.45 -17.17 19.16
CA MET A 74 9.12 -16.84 20.55
C MET A 74 8.45 -18.02 21.27
N ILE A 75 7.54 -18.74 20.61
CA ILE A 75 6.90 -19.93 21.17
C ILE A 75 7.92 -21.04 21.41
N LYS A 76 8.81 -21.32 20.45
CA LYS A 76 9.87 -22.34 20.63
C LYS A 76 10.77 -22.01 21.82
N TRP A 77 11.22 -20.76 21.92
CA TRP A 77 12.03 -20.31 23.05
C TRP A 77 11.25 -20.40 24.36
N PHE A 78 9.98 -20.01 24.37
CA PHE A 78 9.13 -20.14 25.56
C PHE A 78 9.03 -21.60 26.05
N PHE A 79 8.83 -22.55 25.14
CA PHE A 79 8.83 -23.97 25.50
C PHE A 79 10.19 -24.45 26.00
N ALA A 80 11.29 -24.02 25.39
CA ALA A 80 12.63 -24.37 25.86
C ALA A 80 12.87 -23.86 27.30
N PHE A 81 12.54 -22.59 27.56
CA PHE A 81 12.63 -22.00 28.91
C PHE A 81 11.74 -22.73 29.92
N PHE A 82 10.52 -23.11 29.52
CA PHE A 82 9.61 -23.84 30.38
C PHE A 82 10.18 -25.21 30.79
N ILE A 83 10.73 -25.97 29.84
CA ILE A 83 11.34 -27.28 30.13
C ILE A 83 12.53 -27.12 31.08
N THR A 84 13.40 -26.14 30.83
CA THR A 84 14.54 -25.86 31.72
C THR A 84 14.10 -25.51 33.14
N LEU A 85 13.06 -24.70 33.30
CA LEU A 85 12.50 -24.36 34.61
C LEU A 85 11.95 -25.59 35.34
N VAL A 86 11.18 -26.44 34.65
CA VAL A 86 10.64 -27.68 35.24
C VAL A 86 11.78 -28.59 35.70
N LEU A 87 12.81 -28.78 34.89
CA LEU A 87 13.98 -29.59 35.27
C LEU A 87 14.71 -29.03 36.48
N MET A 88 14.86 -27.70 36.58
CA MET A 88 15.48 -27.06 37.73
C MET A 88 14.66 -27.29 39.01
N ILE A 89 13.34 -27.15 38.95
CA ILE A 89 12.45 -27.40 40.09
C ILE A 89 12.51 -28.87 40.53
N LEU A 90 12.46 -29.81 39.58
CA LEU A 90 12.58 -31.25 39.87
C LEU A 90 13.96 -31.60 40.46
N GLY A 91 15.04 -31.01 39.94
CA GLY A 91 16.38 -31.18 40.47
C GLY A 91 16.52 -30.67 41.91
N LEU A 92 15.91 -29.53 42.23
CA LEU A 92 15.84 -29.01 43.60
C LEU A 92 15.04 -29.95 44.52
N TYR A 93 13.91 -30.47 44.05
CA TYR A 93 13.11 -31.41 44.85
C TYR A 93 13.85 -32.71 45.11
N ALA A 94 14.53 -33.27 44.10
CA ALA A 94 15.32 -34.48 44.22
C ALA A 94 16.52 -34.30 45.17
N THR A 95 17.23 -33.17 45.10
CA THR A 95 18.34 -32.88 46.01
C THR A 95 17.90 -32.72 47.46
N ILE A 96 16.76 -32.05 47.71
CA ILE A 96 16.17 -31.95 49.06
C ILE A 96 15.74 -33.33 49.59
N LEU A 97 15.12 -34.17 48.75
CA LEU A 97 14.71 -35.52 49.13
C LEU A 97 15.90 -36.43 49.43
N LEU A 98 16.95 -36.43 48.59
CA LEU A 98 18.16 -37.20 48.81
C LEU A 98 18.90 -36.76 50.08
N LYS A 99 18.93 -35.45 50.37
CA LYS A 99 19.52 -34.91 51.60
C LYS A 99 18.77 -35.40 52.85
N LYS A 100 17.45 -35.53 52.81
CA LYS A 100 16.65 -36.11 53.92
C LYS A 100 16.81 -37.63 54.06
N SER A 101 17.19 -38.34 52.99
CA SER A 101 17.27 -39.81 52.96
C SER A 101 18.61 -40.38 53.44
N LYS A 102 19.67 -39.58 53.61
CA LYS A 102 20.95 -40.06 54.16
C LYS A 102 20.88 -40.10 55.70
N PRO A 103 20.89 -41.27 56.35
CA PRO A 103 21.08 -41.35 57.79
C PRO A 103 22.54 -40.96 58.11
N THR A 104 22.72 -40.02 59.03
CA THR A 104 23.97 -39.84 59.80
C THR A 104 24.27 -41.10 60.60
#